data_AF-R0EE43-F1
#
_entry.id   AF-R0EE43-F1
#
_cell.length_a   1.000
_cell.length_b   1.000
_cell.length_c   1.000
_cell.angle_alpha   90.00
_cell.angle_beta   90.00
_cell.angle_gamma   90.00
#
_symmetry.space_group_name_H-M   'P 1'
#
loop_
_entity.id
_entity.type
_entity.pdbx_description
1 polymer ?
#
loop_
_entity_poly.entity_id
_entity_poly.type
_entity_poly.pdbx_seq_one_letter_code
_entity_poly.pdbx_strand_id
1 'polypeptide(L)'
;MQMNEFPGGRAHAGVAAYPAAPGEPKRRFLPDEEIAKCRTFRDACALAWKHRAVPGMTHQMLAALADLQHQHVSDYFHTDPLNSKGNSRRPLPAEKIDEVERVLGNHVLTQFLVWRGQMTLMEAVLAARNA
;
A
#
# COMPACT_ATOMS: atom_id res chain seq x y z
N MET A 1 -33.33 29.08 29.21
CA MET A 1 -33.43 28.93 27.73
C MET A 1 -32.00 28.93 27.21
N GLN A 2 -31.32 27.79 27.29
CA GLN A 2 -31.08 26.82 26.21
C GLN A 2 -30.04 27.33 25.20
N MET A 3 -28.78 26.98 25.47
CA MET A 3 -27.69 26.96 24.52
C MET A 3 -27.93 25.80 23.56
N ASN A 4 -28.03 26.06 22.26
CA ASN A 4 -28.00 25.01 21.25
C ASN A 4 -26.56 24.79 20.82
N GLU A 5 -26.01 23.67 21.27
CA GLU A 5 -24.73 23.12 20.85
C GLU A 5 -24.82 22.67 19.37
N PHE A 6 -23.83 23.06 18.57
CA PHE A 6 -23.60 22.51 17.24
C PHE A 6 -22.93 21.13 17.37
N PRO A 7 -23.48 20.03 16.81
CA PRO A 7 -22.85 18.73 16.92
C PRO A 7 -21.80 18.51 15.82
N GLY A 8 -20.64 18.01 16.23
CA GLY A 8 -19.97 16.96 15.46
C GLY A 8 -18.97 17.40 14.38
N GLY A 9 -18.00 18.27 14.73
CA GLY A 9 -16.74 18.30 14.00
C GLY A 9 -15.96 17.01 14.27
N ARG A 10 -16.04 16.01 13.37
CA ARG A 10 -15.12 14.87 13.40
C ARG A 10 -13.72 15.39 13.08
N ALA A 11 -12.93 15.61 14.12
CA ALA A 11 -11.49 15.74 14.00
C ALA A 11 -10.96 14.45 13.36
N HIS A 12 -10.49 14.54 12.12
CA HIS A 12 -9.63 13.51 11.55
C HIS A 12 -8.33 13.55 12.34
N ALA A 13 -8.25 12.69 13.36
CA ALA A 13 -7.05 12.44 14.13
C ALA A 13 -5.91 12.15 13.15
N GLY A 14 -4.83 12.93 13.28
CA GLY A 14 -3.64 12.79 12.46
C GLY A 14 -3.16 11.34 12.46
N VAL A 15 -2.74 10.88 11.28
CA VAL A 15 -2.20 9.54 11.07
C VAL A 15 -0.88 9.45 11.81
N ALA A 16 -0.94 9.08 13.08
CA ALA A 16 0.21 8.59 13.80
C ALA A 16 0.64 7.29 13.12
N ALA A 17 1.89 7.22 12.68
CA ALA A 17 2.52 5.95 12.33
C ALA A 17 2.48 5.09 13.59
N TYR A 18 1.56 4.13 13.64
CA TYR A 18 1.48 3.21 14.77
C TYR A 18 2.71 2.31 14.71
N PRO A 19 3.59 2.31 15.74
CA PRO A 19 4.53 1.22 15.88
C PRO A 19 3.72 -0.08 15.95
N ALA A 20 4.18 -1.11 15.25
CA ALA A 20 3.51 -2.41 15.22
C ALA A 20 3.11 -2.82 16.63
N ALA A 21 1.82 -3.16 16.81
CA ALA A 21 1.30 -3.47 18.15
C ALA A 21 2.07 -4.67 18.73
N PRO A 22 2.32 -4.72 20.06
CA PRO A 22 2.98 -5.87 20.67
C PRO A 22 2.24 -7.17 20.32
N GLY A 23 2.89 -8.08 19.57
CA GLY A 23 2.31 -9.34 19.10
C GLY A 23 1.85 -9.37 17.65
N GLU A 24 2.01 -8.28 16.89
CA GLU A 24 1.72 -8.27 15.46
C GLU A 24 2.69 -9.21 14.70
N PRO A 25 2.18 -10.07 13.79
CA PRO A 25 3.04 -11.00 13.07
C PRO A 25 4.11 -10.25 12.29
N LYS A 26 5.38 -10.65 12.48
CA LYS A 26 6.52 -10.03 11.79
C LYS A 26 6.36 -10.17 10.29
N ARG A 27 6.11 -9.05 9.61
CA ARG A 27 5.99 -9.00 8.16
C ARG A 27 7.37 -9.23 7.53
N ARG A 28 7.40 -9.99 6.44
CA ARG A 28 8.64 -10.38 5.78
C ARG A 28 9.10 -9.32 4.79
N PHE A 29 10.40 -9.03 4.80
CA PHE A 29 11.07 -8.27 3.75
C PHE A 29 11.45 -9.19 2.58
N LEU A 30 11.27 -8.72 1.35
CA LEU A 30 11.78 -9.39 0.15
C LEU A 30 13.21 -8.89 -0.16
N PRO A 31 14.01 -9.66 -0.92
CA PRO A 31 15.31 -9.20 -1.40
C PRO A 31 15.19 -7.94 -2.26
N ASP A 32 16.14 -7.02 -2.13
CA ASP A 32 16.14 -5.74 -2.87
C ASP A 32 16.12 -5.94 -4.39
N GLU A 33 16.71 -7.04 -4.88
CA GLU A 33 16.69 -7.39 -6.30
C GLU A 33 15.27 -7.65 -6.85
N GLU A 34 14.35 -8.15 -6.02
CA GLU A 34 12.96 -8.35 -6.43
C GLU A 34 12.21 -7.02 -6.44
N ILE A 35 12.48 -6.15 -5.48
CA ILE A 35 11.91 -4.81 -5.40
C ILE A 35 12.38 -3.96 -6.60
N ALA A 36 13.67 -4.01 -6.93
CA ALA A 36 14.26 -3.26 -8.05
C ALA A 36 13.71 -3.68 -9.43
N LYS A 37 13.14 -4.89 -9.57
CA LYS A 37 12.46 -5.32 -10.80
C LYS A 37 11.10 -4.65 -10.99
N CYS A 38 10.50 -4.12 -9.93
CA CYS A 38 9.24 -3.39 -10.00
C CYS A 38 9.48 -2.02 -10.64
N ARG A 39 8.80 -1.72 -11.75
CA ARG A 39 8.90 -0.41 -12.41
C ARG A 39 7.82 0.55 -11.93
N THR A 40 6.69 0.00 -11.52
CA THR A 40 5.51 0.74 -11.09
C THR A 40 5.01 0.24 -9.74
N PHE A 41 4.22 1.08 -9.06
CA PHE A 41 3.55 0.67 -7.82
C PHE A 41 2.60 -0.52 -8.02
N ARG A 42 2.07 -0.68 -9.24
CA ARG A 42 1.25 -1.81 -9.65
C ARG A 42 2.05 -3.12 -9.69
N ASP A 43 3.29 -3.07 -10.18
CA ASP A 43 4.19 -4.22 -10.15
C ASP A 43 4.47 -4.65 -8.71
N ALA A 44 4.71 -3.67 -7.82
CA ALA A 44 4.89 -3.93 -6.40
C ALA A 44 3.64 -4.54 -5.75
N CYS A 45 2.43 -4.09 -6.11
CA CYS A 45 1.18 -4.70 -5.67
C CYS A 45 1.09 -6.17 -6.13
N ALA A 46 1.30 -6.43 -7.41
CA ALA A 46 1.27 -7.79 -7.95
C ALA A 46 2.32 -8.70 -7.29
N LEU A 47 3.52 -8.18 -7.02
CA LEU A 47 4.58 -8.88 -6.29
C LEU A 47 4.18 -9.18 -4.84
N ALA A 48 3.62 -8.20 -4.12
CA ALA A 48 3.12 -8.38 -2.76
C ALA A 48 2.08 -9.50 -2.68
N TRP A 49 1.14 -9.53 -3.63
CA TRP A 49 0.13 -10.59 -3.74
C TRP A 49 0.76 -11.96 -4.01
N LYS A 50 1.73 -12.05 -4.91
CA LYS A 50 2.44 -13.29 -5.22
C LYS A 50 3.18 -13.86 -4.01
N HIS A 51 3.74 -13.01 -3.15
CA HIS A 51 4.52 -13.40 -1.97
C HIS A 51 3.70 -13.38 -0.66
N ARG A 52 2.37 -13.46 -0.76
CA ARG A 52 1.46 -13.55 0.40
C ARG A 52 1.81 -14.72 1.31
N ALA A 53 1.75 -14.50 2.62
CA ALA A 53 2.14 -15.46 3.64
C ALA A 53 1.18 -16.67 3.72
N VAL A 54 -0.11 -16.45 3.42
CA VAL A 54 -1.15 -17.49 3.47
C VAL A 54 -1.41 -18.04 2.05
N PRO A 55 -1.01 -19.29 1.75
CA PRO A 55 -1.35 -19.94 0.49
C PRO A 55 -2.87 -20.08 0.34
N GLY A 56 -3.38 -19.92 -0.87
CA GLY A 56 -4.83 -20.04 -1.13
C GLY A 56 -5.69 -18.86 -0.65
N MET A 57 -5.11 -17.82 -0.04
CA MET A 57 -5.83 -16.57 0.26
C MET A 57 -6.50 -16.01 -1.00
N THR A 58 -7.80 -15.72 -0.88
CA THR A 58 -8.62 -15.17 -1.96
C THR A 58 -8.72 -13.64 -1.87
N HIS A 59 -9.06 -12.98 -2.98
CA HIS A 59 -9.31 -11.53 -2.97
C HIS A 59 -10.48 -11.15 -2.05
N GLN A 60 -11.45 -12.04 -1.84
CA GLN A 60 -12.54 -11.81 -0.88
C GLN A 60 -12.03 -11.76 0.55
N MET A 61 -11.14 -12.69 0.91
CA MET A 61 -10.53 -12.71 2.24
C MET A 61 -9.66 -11.49 2.47
N LEU A 62 -8.84 -11.10 1.50
CA LEU A 62 -8.06 -9.85 1.57
C LEU A 62 -8.98 -8.64 1.73
N ALA A 63 -10.07 -8.56 0.96
CA ALA A 63 -11.02 -7.46 1.04
C ALA A 63 -11.60 -7.30 2.45
N ALA A 64 -12.02 -8.40 3.06
CA ALA A 64 -12.60 -8.40 4.40
C ALA A 64 -11.57 -8.03 5.48
N LEU A 65 -10.34 -8.57 5.38
CA LEU A 65 -9.32 -8.40 6.42
C LEU A 65 -8.60 -7.04 6.36
N ALA A 66 -8.45 -6.45 5.18
CA ALA A 66 -7.82 -5.14 4.97
C ALA A 66 -8.83 -4.01 4.77
N ASP A 67 -10.13 -4.28 4.99
CA ASP A 67 -11.22 -3.33 4.80
C ASP A 67 -11.15 -2.64 3.41
N LEU A 68 -11.01 -3.45 2.35
CA LEU A 68 -11.03 -3.00 0.97
C LEU A 68 -12.39 -3.29 0.34
N GLN A 69 -12.75 -2.46 -0.63
CA GLN A 69 -13.96 -2.73 -1.40
C GLN A 69 -13.74 -3.91 -2.36
N HIS A 70 -14.45 -5.02 -2.10
CA HIS A 70 -14.25 -6.30 -2.77
C HIS A 70 -14.20 -6.20 -4.31
N GLN A 71 -15.12 -5.44 -4.91
CA GLN A 71 -15.22 -5.27 -6.37
C GLN A 71 -13.99 -4.62 -7.03
N HIS A 72 -13.13 -3.96 -6.25
CA HIS A 72 -11.93 -3.29 -6.75
C HIS A 72 -10.64 -4.07 -6.46
N VAL A 73 -10.67 -5.09 -5.60
CA VAL A 73 -9.44 -5.76 -5.14
C VAL A 73 -8.67 -6.38 -6.30
N SER A 74 -9.35 -7.03 -7.24
CA SER A 74 -8.70 -7.57 -8.43
C SER A 74 -7.98 -6.51 -9.26
N ASP A 75 -8.51 -5.28 -9.30
CA ASP A 75 -7.89 -4.19 -10.05
C ASP A 75 -6.60 -3.71 -9.39
N TYR A 76 -6.47 -3.79 -8.07
CA TYR A 76 -5.27 -3.34 -7.36
C TYR A 76 -4.05 -4.24 -7.61
N PHE A 77 -4.27 -5.55 -7.68
CA PHE A 77 -3.19 -6.55 -7.74
C PHE A 77 -2.94 -7.12 -9.15
N HIS A 78 -3.62 -6.59 -10.17
CA HIS A 78 -3.39 -6.96 -11.57
C HIS A 78 -2.12 -6.29 -12.10
N THR A 79 -1.30 -7.04 -12.85
CA THR A 79 -0.08 -6.54 -13.51
C THR A 79 -0.40 -5.52 -14.60
N ASP A 80 -1.37 -5.83 -15.45
CA ASP A 80 -1.73 -4.94 -16.56
C ASP A 80 -2.43 -3.66 -16.06
N PRO A 81 -2.02 -2.48 -16.56
CA PRO A 81 -2.61 -1.20 -16.15
C PRO A 81 -4.01 -0.98 -16.73
N LEU A 82 -4.35 -1.66 -17.82
CA LEU A 82 -5.65 -1.54 -18.49
C LEU A 82 -6.50 -2.77 -18.21
N ASN A 83 -7.81 -2.57 -18.12
CA ASN A 83 -8.78 -3.65 -18.08
C ASN A 83 -9.16 -4.09 -19.50
N SER A 84 -9.95 -5.17 -19.61
CA SER A 84 -10.42 -5.71 -20.90
C SER A 84 -11.24 -4.73 -21.74
N LYS A 85 -11.69 -3.61 -21.16
CA LYS A 85 -12.44 -2.54 -21.85
C LYS A 85 -11.55 -1.35 -22.22
N GLY A 86 -10.24 -1.44 -22.01
CA GLY A 86 -9.28 -0.36 -22.27
C GLY A 86 -9.25 0.75 -21.22
N ASN A 87 -9.98 0.61 -20.11
CA ASN A 87 -9.97 1.60 -19.04
C ASN A 87 -8.82 1.33 -18.06
N SER A 88 -8.27 2.40 -17.50
CA SER A 88 -7.23 2.31 -16.47
C SER A 88 -7.77 1.62 -15.20
N ARG A 89 -7.05 0.62 -14.71
CA ARG A 89 -7.36 -0.06 -13.46
C ARG A 89 -7.06 0.84 -12.27
N ARG A 90 -7.88 0.72 -11.25
CA ARG A 90 -7.74 1.52 -10.03
C ARG A 90 -6.40 1.22 -9.34
N PRO A 91 -5.70 2.23 -8.82
CA PRO A 91 -4.56 2.02 -7.93
C PRO A 91 -5.05 1.66 -6.52
N LEU A 92 -4.20 0.96 -5.76
CA LEU A 92 -4.45 0.73 -4.33
C LEU A 92 -4.42 2.07 -3.57
N PRO A 93 -5.40 2.37 -2.70
CA PRO A 93 -5.38 3.57 -1.86
C PRO A 93 -4.18 3.58 -0.91
N ALA A 94 -3.50 4.72 -0.77
CA ALA A 94 -2.27 4.83 0.00
C ALA A 94 -2.52 4.55 1.50
N GLU A 95 -3.67 4.96 2.01
CA GLU A 95 -4.11 4.74 3.38
C GLU A 95 -4.35 3.26 3.72
N LYS A 96 -4.44 2.39 2.72
CA LYS A 96 -4.63 0.94 2.90
C LYS A 96 -3.35 0.13 2.79
N ILE A 97 -2.20 0.77 2.55
CA ILE A 97 -0.92 0.07 2.37
C ILE A 97 -0.56 -0.76 3.60
N ASP A 98 -0.61 -0.16 4.79
CA ASP A 98 -0.20 -0.85 6.03
C ASP A 98 -1.08 -2.07 6.33
N GLU A 99 -2.40 -1.91 6.21
CA GLU A 99 -3.36 -3.01 6.42
C GLU A 99 -3.20 -4.12 5.39
N VAL A 100 -2.96 -3.78 4.13
CA VAL A 100 -2.69 -4.76 3.07
C VAL A 100 -1.40 -5.51 3.35
N GLU A 101 -0.31 -4.83 3.72
CA GLU A 101 0.95 -5.46 4.08
C GLU A 101 0.82 -6.36 5.30
N ARG A 102 0.04 -5.94 6.30
CA ARG A 102 -0.29 -6.74 7.48
C ARG A 102 -0.98 -8.04 7.11
N VAL A 103 -2.00 -7.98 6.25
CA VAL A 103 -2.77 -9.16 5.83
C VAL A 103 -1.97 -10.06 4.88
N LEU A 104 -1.21 -9.49 3.96
CA LEU A 104 -0.35 -10.24 3.04
C LEU A 104 0.90 -10.79 3.75
N GLY A 105 1.29 -10.23 4.89
CA GLY A 105 2.42 -10.67 5.70
C GLY A 105 3.78 -10.29 5.10
N ASN A 106 3.85 -9.25 4.27
CA ASN A 106 5.09 -8.79 3.65
C ASN A 106 5.15 -7.26 3.52
N HIS A 107 6.37 -6.72 3.40
CA HIS A 107 6.65 -5.27 3.34
C HIS A 107 6.91 -4.75 1.91
N VAL A 108 6.41 -5.44 0.89
CA VAL A 108 6.78 -5.16 -0.51
C VAL A 108 6.40 -3.75 -0.95
N LEU A 109 5.24 -3.25 -0.55
CA LEU A 109 4.75 -1.94 -0.98
C LEU A 109 5.59 -0.82 -0.36
N THR A 110 5.83 -0.91 0.95
CA THR A 110 6.68 0.01 1.71
C THR A 110 8.12 -0.05 1.22
N GLN A 111 8.68 -1.25 1.00
CA GLN A 111 10.02 -1.42 0.43
C GLN A 111 10.15 -0.72 -0.93
N PHE A 112 9.17 -0.92 -1.82
CA PHE A 112 9.16 -0.27 -3.13
C PHE A 112 9.09 1.26 -3.03
N LEU A 113 8.23 1.80 -2.15
CA LEU A 113 8.11 3.24 -1.98
C LEU A 113 9.38 3.86 -1.39
N VAL A 114 10.01 3.20 -0.42
CA VAL A 114 11.29 3.65 0.14
C VAL A 114 12.39 3.60 -0.92
N TRP A 115 12.51 2.51 -1.66
CA TRP A 115 13.48 2.36 -2.74
C TRP A 115 13.32 3.47 -3.79
N ARG A 116 12.08 3.72 -4.23
CA ARG A 116 11.79 4.79 -5.19
C ARG A 116 12.11 6.18 -4.61
N GLY A 117 11.77 6.42 -3.36
CA GLY A 117 12.06 7.67 -2.66
C GLY A 117 13.57 7.93 -2.52
N GLN A 118 14.36 6.90 -2.21
CA GLN A 118 15.82 7.01 -2.13
C GLN A 118 16.44 7.43 -3.45
N MET A 119 15.96 6.90 -4.58
CA MET A 119 16.43 7.31 -5.91
C MET A 119 16.12 8.78 -6.18
N THR A 120 14.88 9.22 -5.90
CA THR A 120 14.49 10.63 -6.07
C THR A 120 15.31 11.58 -5.18
N LEU A 121 15.60 11.18 -3.94
CA LEU A 121 16.45 11.99 -3.05
C LEU A 121 17.88 12.12 -3.58
N MET A 122 18.45 11.04 -4.13
CA MET A 122 19.79 11.08 -4.73
C MET A 122 19.83 12.02 -5.94
N GLU A 123 18.83 11.95 -6.82
CA GLU A 123 18.70 12.86 -7.97
C GLU A 123 18.61 14.32 -7.53
N ALA A 124 17.80 14.62 -6.51
CA ALA A 124 17.67 15.97 -5.96
C ALA A 124 19.00 16.49 -5.38
N VAL A 125 19.76 15.65 -4.68
CA VAL A 125 21.08 16.00 -4.13
C VAL A 125 22.09 16.30 -5.26
N LEU A 126 22.10 15.50 -6.33
CA LEU A 126 22.97 15.73 -7.48
C LEU A 126 22.61 17.03 -8.21
N ALA A 127 21.32 17.30 -8.41
CA ALA A 127 20.86 18.54 -9.02
C ALA A 127 21.26 19.77 -8.19
N ALA A 128 21.13 19.71 -6.86
CA ALA A 128 21.51 20.80 -5.96
C ALA A 128 23.02 21.08 -5.92
N ARG A 129 23.86 20.07 -6.17
CA ARG A 129 25.33 20.23 -6.21
C ARG A 129 25.85 20.82 -7.53
N ASN A 130 25.08 20.68 -8.60
CA ASN A 130 25.45 21.14 -9.94
C ASN A 130 24.85 22.52 -10.30
N ALA A 131 24.08 23.12 -9.39
CA ALA A 131 23.49 24.46 -9.51
C ALA A 131 24.36 25.51 -8.82
#